data_AF-A0AAP6CXW2-F1
#
_entry.id   AF-A0AAP6CXW2-F1
#
_cell.length_a   1.000
_cell.length_b   1.000
_cell.length_c   1.000
_cell.angle_alpha   90.00
_cell.angle_beta   90.00
_cell.angle_gamma   90.00
#
_symmetry.space_group_name_H-M   'P 1'
#
loop_
_entity.id
_entity.type
_entity.pdbx_description
1 polymer ?
#
loop_
_entity_poly.entity_id
_entity_poly.type
_entity_poly.pdbx_seq_one_letter_code
_entity_poly.pdbx_strand_id
1 'polypeptide(L)'
;MARPKIERRICGRAAHHCFKPNGIPFNQLEQVAILPEELEALRLADLEGLSQQQAAEQMGVSRQTFGNTVKSARLKVAKSLVEGHALVFPNEESNL
;
A
#
# COMPACT_ATOMS: atom_id res chain seq x y z
N MET A 1 8.56 -23.64 6.50
CA MET A 1 7.77 -23.48 5.25
C MET A 1 7.08 -22.13 5.31
N ALA A 2 7.17 -21.32 4.25
CA ALA A 2 6.42 -20.07 4.18
C ALA A 2 4.93 -20.39 4.14
N ARG A 3 4.14 -19.79 5.04
CA ARG A 3 2.68 -19.95 5.04
C ARG A 3 2.14 -19.39 3.71
N PRO A 4 1.32 -20.15 2.96
CA PRO A 4 0.68 -19.63 1.75
C PRO A 4 -0.02 -18.31 2.06
N LYS A 5 0.26 -17.27 1.25
CA LYS A 5 -0.43 -15.98 1.39
C LYS A 5 -1.90 -16.22 1.06
N ILE A 6 -2.78 -15.86 1.99
CA ILE A 6 -4.23 -15.88 1.75
C ILE A 6 -4.51 -14.87 0.63
N GLU A 7 -5.24 -15.29 -0.40
CA GLU A 7 -5.70 -14.41 -1.46
C GLU A 7 -6.57 -13.29 -0.88
N ARG A 8 -6.32 -12.05 -1.29
CA ARG A 8 -6.99 -10.86 -0.76
C ARG A 8 -7.78 -10.19 -1.86
N ARG A 9 -8.95 -9.63 -1.51
CA ARG A 9 -9.72 -8.82 -2.44
C ARG A 9 -9.14 -7.41 -2.49
N ILE A 10 -8.68 -7.00 -3.68
CA ILE A 10 -8.14 -5.67 -3.96
C ILE A 10 -9.02 -5.04 -5.05
N CYS A 11 -9.63 -3.90 -4.77
CA CYS A 11 -10.53 -3.22 -5.70
C CYS A 11 -9.97 -1.87 -6.18
N GLY A 12 -9.07 -1.25 -5.41
CA GLY A 12 -8.39 -0.02 -5.76
C GLY A 12 -7.18 -0.23 -6.67
N ARG A 13 -6.96 0.72 -7.59
CA ARG A 13 -5.71 0.87 -8.36
C ARG A 13 -5.12 2.24 -8.11
N ALA A 14 -3.80 2.35 -8.14
CA ALA A 14 -3.14 3.64 -8.09
C ALA A 14 -3.48 4.46 -9.35
N ALA A 15 -3.72 5.76 -9.20
CA ALA A 15 -3.96 6.65 -10.34
C ALA A 15 -2.70 6.83 -11.21
N HIS A 16 -1.53 6.73 -10.59
CA HIS A 16 -0.22 6.84 -11.23
C HIS A 16 0.74 5.79 -10.65
N HIS A 17 1.77 5.42 -11.41
CA HIS A 17 2.79 4.47 -10.95
C HIS A 17 3.75 5.03 -9.88
N CYS A 18 3.74 6.35 -9.66
CA CYS A 18 4.60 6.99 -8.66
C CYS A 18 4.04 8.35 -8.19
N PHE A 19 4.22 8.65 -6.91
CA PHE A 19 4.17 10.01 -6.34
C PHE A 19 5.56 10.37 -5.80
N LYS A 20 6.02 11.61 -6.05
CA LYS A 20 7.36 12.06 -5.65
C LYS A 20 7.39 13.55 -5.34
N PRO A 21 8.35 14.05 -4.54
CA PRO A 21 8.55 15.49 -4.36
C PRO A 21 8.82 16.20 -5.68
N ASN A 22 8.38 17.46 -5.75
CA ASN A 22 8.62 18.31 -6.89
C ASN A 22 10.09 18.80 -6.91
N GLY A 23 10.63 19.04 -8.10
CA GLY A 23 11.98 19.60 -8.27
C GLY A 23 13.15 18.63 -8.14
N ILE A 24 12.93 17.37 -7.73
CA ILE A 24 13.98 16.35 -7.62
C ILE A 24 13.78 15.27 -8.69
N PRO A 25 14.79 14.97 -9.53
CA PRO A 25 14.74 13.87 -10.49
C PRO A 25 14.49 12.52 -9.83
N PHE A 26 13.71 11.65 -10.48
CA PHE A 26 13.32 10.35 -9.92
C PHE A 26 14.52 9.44 -9.60
N ASN A 27 15.56 9.45 -10.44
CA ASN A 27 16.77 8.66 -10.25
C ASN A 27 17.65 9.08 -9.06
N GLN A 28 17.34 10.21 -8.42
CA GLN A 28 18.04 10.72 -7.24
C GLN A 28 17.25 10.48 -5.95
N LEU A 29 16.06 9.89 -6.04
CA LEU A 29 15.19 9.66 -4.89
C LEU A 29 15.30 8.20 -4.43
N GLU A 30 15.35 8.01 -3.11
CA GLU A 30 15.02 6.70 -2.56
C GLU A 30 13.57 6.35 -2.86
N GLN A 31 13.33 5.08 -3.16
CA GLN A 31 12.02 4.58 -3.54
C GLN A 31 11.41 3.75 -2.41
N VAL A 32 10.16 4.02 -2.10
CA VAL A 32 9.35 3.25 -1.15
C VAL A 32 8.23 2.58 -1.93
N ALA A 33 8.32 1.26 -2.08
CA ALA A 33 7.29 0.49 -2.77
C ALA A 33 6.10 0.22 -1.84
N ILE A 34 4.90 0.65 -2.24
CA ILE A 34 3.64 0.30 -1.58
C ILE A 34 2.93 -0.78 -2.37
N LEU A 35 2.61 -1.89 -1.70
CA LEU A 35 1.98 -3.05 -2.32
C LEU A 35 0.50 -2.77 -2.63
N PRO A 36 -0.10 -3.49 -3.59
CA PRO A 36 -1.53 -3.38 -3.88
C PRO A 36 -2.42 -3.56 -2.64
N GLU A 37 -2.10 -4.53 -1.78
CA GLU A 37 -2.80 -4.80 -0.52
C GLU A 37 -2.67 -3.65 0.51
N GLU A 38 -1.55 -2.94 0.50
CA GLU A 38 -1.31 -1.79 1.38
C GLU A 38 -2.07 -0.55 0.89
N LEU A 39 -2.10 -0.34 -0.43
CA LEU A 39 -2.88 0.73 -1.03
C LEU A 39 -4.38 0.53 -0.78
N GLU A 40 -4.89 -0.69 -0.96
CA GLU A 40 -6.30 -1.00 -0.68
C GLU A 40 -6.63 -0.78 0.80
N ALA A 41 -5.73 -1.17 1.70
CA ALA A 41 -5.92 -0.96 3.12
C ALA A 41 -6.00 0.52 3.50
N LEU A 42 -5.16 1.39 2.90
CA LEU A 42 -5.28 2.85 3.05
C LEU A 42 -6.61 3.36 2.48
N ARG A 43 -7.02 2.88 1.30
CA ARG A 43 -8.28 3.28 0.67
C ARG A 43 -9.47 2.99 1.59
N LEU A 44 -9.58 1.78 2.12
CA LEU A 44 -10.69 1.37 2.98
C LEU A 44 -10.67 2.08 4.34
N ALA A 45 -9.51 2.14 5.01
CA ALA A 45 -9.42 2.67 6.37
C ALA A 45 -9.36 4.20 6.41
N ASP A 46 -8.52 4.80 5.57
CA ASP A 46 -8.17 6.23 5.68
C ASP A 46 -8.96 7.10 4.69
N LEU A 47 -9.32 6.58 3.50
CA LEU A 47 -10.10 7.33 2.51
C LEU A 47 -11.61 7.11 2.65
N GLU A 48 -12.06 5.86 2.82
CA GLU A 48 -13.49 5.51 2.98
C GLU A 48 -13.97 5.52 4.43
N GLY A 49 -13.05 5.62 5.40
CA GLY A 49 -13.37 5.73 6.82
C GLY A 49 -13.99 4.47 7.44
N LEU A 50 -13.80 3.30 6.83
CA LEU A 50 -14.34 2.04 7.37
C LEU A 50 -13.64 1.64 8.67
N SER A 51 -14.39 0.97 9.55
CA SER A 51 -13.76 0.33 10.71
C SER A 51 -12.83 -0.79 10.28
N GLN A 52 -11.80 -1.09 11.08
CA GLN A 52 -10.87 -2.18 10.80
C GLN A 52 -11.57 -3.54 10.59
N GLN A 53 -12.70 -3.76 11.28
CA GLN A 53 -13.46 -5.00 11.13
C GLN A 53 -14.11 -5.08 9.75
N GLN A 54 -14.84 -4.03 9.35
CA GLN A 54 -15.51 -3.96 8.05
C GLN A 54 -14.50 -4.05 6.89
N ALA A 55 -13.39 -3.33 6.99
CA ALA A 55 -12.36 -3.35 5.95
C ALA A 55 -11.63 -4.70 5.85
N ALA A 56 -11.39 -5.37 6.99
CA ALA A 56 -10.82 -6.72 7.00
C ALA A 56 -11.76 -7.75 6.34
N GLU A 57 -13.06 -7.68 6.65
CA GLU A 57 -14.10 -8.48 6.01
C GLU A 57 -14.13 -8.23 4.50
N GLN A 58 -14.08 -6.97 4.07
CA GLN A 58 -14.06 -6.61 2.66
C GLN A 58 -12.82 -7.16 1.94
N MET A 59 -11.63 -7.09 2.54
CA MET A 59 -10.40 -7.66 1.98
C MET A 59 -10.32 -9.20 2.08
N GLY A 60 -11.19 -9.84 2.86
CA GLY A 60 -11.14 -11.29 3.08
C GLY A 60 -10.00 -11.75 3.97
N VAL A 61 -9.56 -10.90 4.92
CA VAL A 61 -8.45 -11.19 5.84
C VAL A 61 -8.89 -11.07 7.29
N SER A 62 -8.07 -11.57 8.23
CA SER A 62 -8.33 -11.33 9.65
C SER A 62 -8.15 -9.85 10.01
N ARG A 63 -8.88 -9.40 11.05
CA ARG A 63 -8.74 -8.03 11.60
C ARG A 63 -7.29 -7.69 11.95
N GLN A 64 -6.53 -8.64 12.50
CA GLN A 64 -5.12 -8.45 12.83
C GLN A 64 -4.26 -8.27 11.57
N THR A 65 -4.48 -9.10 10.54
CA THR A 65 -3.78 -8.97 9.26
C THR A 65 -4.06 -7.61 8.63
N PHE A 66 -5.33 -7.18 8.60
CA PHE A 66 -5.70 -5.86 8.10
C PHE A 66 -5.01 -4.73 8.89
N GLY A 67 -5.02 -4.79 10.22
CA GLY A 67 -4.35 -3.82 11.08
C GLY A 67 -2.84 -3.73 10.80
N ASN A 68 -2.18 -4.86 10.58
CA ASN A 68 -0.77 -4.89 10.18
C ASN A 68 -0.54 -4.27 8.79
N THR A 69 -1.41 -4.58 7.83
CA THR A 69 -1.34 -4.04 6.45
C THR A 69 -1.51 -2.52 6.45
N VAL A 70 -2.53 -1.98 7.13
CA VAL A 70 -2.72 -0.52 7.25
C VAL A 70 -1.52 0.14 7.93
N LYS A 71 -0.99 -0.45 9.02
CA LYS A 71 0.18 0.09 9.72
C LYS A 71 1.40 0.17 8.80
N SER A 72 1.67 -0.88 8.03
CA SER A 72 2.76 -0.91 7.04
C SER A 72 2.56 0.16 5.96
N ALA A 73 1.35 0.27 5.42
CA ALA A 73 1.00 1.25 4.40
C ALA A 73 1.21 2.70 4.88
N ARG A 74 0.69 3.03 6.07
CA ARG A 74 0.85 4.36 6.69
C ARG A 74 2.32 4.71 6.92
N LEU A 75 3.13 3.74 7.38
CA LEU A 75 4.57 3.95 7.55
C LEU A 75 5.25 4.31 6.23
N LYS A 76 4.93 3.62 5.13
CA LYS A 76 5.51 3.88 3.81
C LYS A 76 5.14 5.25 3.27
N VAL A 77 3.88 5.65 3.44
CA VAL A 77 3.41 6.99 3.08
C VAL A 77 4.10 8.04 3.95
N ALA A 78 4.14 7.86 5.26
CA ALA A 78 4.81 8.78 6.18
C ALA A 78 6.29 8.94 5.85
N LYS A 79 7.00 7.83 5.58
CA LYS A 79 8.41 7.85 5.14
C LYS A 79 8.58 8.68 3.87
N SER A 80 7.71 8.50 2.88
CA SER A 80 7.74 9.25 1.62
C SER A 80 7.51 10.74 1.83
N LEU A 81 6.58 11.12 2.71
CA LEU A 81 6.25 12.52 2.99
C LEU A 81 7.29 13.22 3.88
N VAL A 82 7.83 12.53 4.89
CA VAL A 82 8.74 13.11 5.88
C VAL A 82 10.19 13.11 5.40
N GLU A 83 10.63 12.04 4.74
CA GLU A 83 12.02 11.90 4.26
C GLU A 83 12.17 12.30 2.78
N GLY A 84 11.06 12.60 2.10
CA GLY A 84 11.06 13.03 0.70
C GLY A 84 11.27 11.89 -0.31
N HIS A 85 10.92 10.66 0.05
CA HIS A 85 11.06 9.52 -0.85
C HIS A 85 9.97 9.47 -1.92
N ALA A 86 10.30 8.83 -3.06
CA ALA A 86 9.32 8.53 -4.07
C ALA A 86 8.48 7.31 -3.63
N LEU A 87 7.17 7.49 -3.54
CA LEU A 87 6.24 6.39 -3.32
C LEU A 87 5.92 5.74 -4.66
N VAL A 88 6.25 4.45 -4.82
CA VAL A 88 6.11 3.72 -6.09
C VAL A 88 5.11 2.57 -5.95
N PHE A 89 4.33 2.34 -7.01
CA PHE A 89 3.36 1.26 -7.08
C PHE A 89 3.89 0.21 -8.06
N PRO A 90 4.43 -0.92 -7.57
CA PRO A 90 4.96 -1.95 -8.44
C PRO A 90 3.84 -2.58 -9.27
N ASN A 91 4.07 -2.72 -10.58
CA ASN A 91 3.21 -3.54 -11.43
C ASN A 91 3.55 -5.00 -11.17
N GLU A 92 2.55 -5.86 -11.01
CA GLU A 92 2.75 -7.32 -10.87
C GLU A 92 3.15 -8.02 -12.19
N GLU A 93 3.69 -7.29 -13.18
CA GLU A 93 4.19 -7.86 -14.43
C GLU A 93 5.71 -8.00 -14.39
N SER A 94 6.19 -8.99 -13.63
CA SER A 94 7.53 -9.57 -13.76
C SER A 94 7.54 -10.96 -13.14
N ASN A 95 6.77 -11.87 -13.75
CA ASN A 95 6.98 -13.32 -13.67
C ASN A 95 6.33 -13.93 -14.92
N LEU A 96 6.95 -13.68 -16.07
CA LEU A 96 6.85 -14.53 -17.26
C LEU A 96 8.16 -15.29 -17.40
#